data_AF-A0A517XNG2-F1
#
_entry.id   AF-A0A517XNG2-F1
#
_cell.length_a   1.000
_cell.length_b   1.000
_cell.length_c   1.000
_cell.angle_alpha   90.00
_cell.angle_beta   90.00
_cell.angle_gamma   90.00
#
_symmetry.space_group_name_H-M   'P 1'
#
loop_
_entity.id
_entity.type
_entity.pdbx_description
1 polymer ?
#
loop_
_entity_poly.entity_id
_entity_poly.type
_entity_poly.pdbx_seq_one_letter_code
_entity_poly.pdbx_strand_id
1 'polypeptide(L)'
;MLVRELVGGDPPYACKVIFLDQPAGFGHRVTDAGRVVEHVLTRHAEFEAAVAEKLAEGFAETDRSLTRRVFVADGMFWVVALDGAAVRTRFGKVRADWREASGEGGEREYRDRDRAVAAYHRAVAAKEAEGYQELHPRPVVIPDSPMPPKRSGKRKSR
;
A
#
# COMPACT_ATOMS: atom_id res chain seq x y z
N MET A 1 6.26 -7.74 -6.87
CA MET A 1 6.75 -6.72 -5.91
C MET A 1 5.78 -6.61 -4.75
N LEU A 2 6.28 -6.74 -3.52
CA LEU A 2 5.55 -6.47 -2.29
C LEU A 2 5.97 -5.12 -1.72
N VAL A 3 5.05 -4.40 -1.08
CA VAL A 3 5.31 -3.13 -0.41
C VAL A 3 4.55 -3.11 0.91
N ARG A 4 5.22 -2.73 1.98
CA ARG A 4 4.66 -2.48 3.32
C ARG A 4 4.91 -1.03 3.67
N GLU A 5 3.84 -0.26 3.84
CA GLU A 5 3.91 1.15 4.25
C GLU A 5 3.60 1.25 5.74
N LEU A 6 4.59 1.69 6.51
CA LEU A 6 4.60 1.77 7.96
C LEU A 6 4.70 3.24 8.38
N VAL A 7 4.02 3.63 9.47
CA VAL A 7 4.12 4.98 10.07
C VAL A 7 4.43 4.87 11.55
N GLY A 8 5.35 5.69 12.04
CA GLY A 8 5.81 5.68 13.43
C GLY A 8 6.86 6.76 13.71
N GLY A 9 7.40 6.75 14.93
CA GLY A 9 8.40 7.71 15.40
C GLY A 9 7.83 9.06 15.89
N ASP A 10 8.71 9.89 16.45
CA ASP A 10 8.39 11.25 16.90
C ASP A 10 9.43 12.26 16.35
N PRO A 11 9.03 13.22 15.49
CA PRO A 11 7.71 13.32 14.85
C PRO A 11 7.43 12.15 13.91
N PRO A 12 6.14 11.82 13.64
CA PRO A 12 5.77 10.70 12.79
C PRO A 12 6.36 10.80 11.38
N TYR A 13 6.88 9.69 10.87
CA TYR A 13 7.32 9.56 9.48
C TYR A 13 6.94 8.22 8.87
N ALA A 14 6.92 8.19 7.53
CA ALA A 14 6.61 6.99 6.77
C ALA A 14 7.89 6.21 6.45
N CYS A 15 7.84 4.90 6.62
CA CYS A 15 8.87 3.94 6.22
C CYS A 15 8.24 2.91 5.28
N LYS A 16 8.84 2.67 4.12
CA LYS A 16 8.42 1.63 3.18
C LYS A 16 9.38 0.47 3.21
N VAL A 17 8.88 -0.75 3.32
CA VAL A 17 9.67 -1.97 3.08
C VAL A 17 9.17 -2.59 1.78
N ILE A 18 10.08 -2.86 0.85
CA ILE A 18 9.78 -3.25 -0.52
C ILE A 18 10.50 -4.56 -0.81
N PHE A 19 9.80 -5.55 -1.35
CA PHE A 19 10.38 -6.80 -1.83
C PHE A 19 10.25 -6.95 -3.35
N LEU A 20 11.37 -7.29 -4.00
CA LEU A 20 11.50 -7.52 -5.45
C LEU A 20 12.07 -8.92 -5.71
N ASP A 21 11.37 -9.72 -6.53
CA ASP A 21 11.62 -11.15 -6.72
C ASP A 21 12.79 -11.47 -7.68
N GLN A 22 13.39 -10.45 -8.34
CA GLN A 22 14.56 -10.65 -9.19
C GLN A 22 15.64 -9.57 -9.07
N PRO A 23 16.92 -9.94 -9.28
CA PRO A 23 18.05 -9.32 -8.62
C PRO A 23 18.98 -8.69 -9.66
N ALA A 24 18.65 -7.49 -10.13
CA ALA A 24 19.75 -6.55 -10.39
C ALA A 24 20.17 -6.03 -9.01
N GLY A 25 20.99 -6.83 -8.31
CA GLY A 25 21.28 -6.79 -6.87
C GLY A 25 21.37 -5.41 -6.21
N PHE A 26 20.25 -4.91 -5.70
CA PHE A 26 20.24 -3.73 -4.84
C PHE A 26 19.25 -3.90 -3.69
N GLY A 27 19.69 -4.61 -2.66
CA GLY A 27 19.23 -4.29 -1.32
C GLY A 27 19.77 -2.91 -0.95
N HIS A 28 18.94 -1.87 -0.97
CA HIS A 28 19.40 -0.53 -0.62
C HIS A 28 18.42 0.14 0.34
N ARG A 29 19.01 0.90 1.26
CA ARG A 29 18.33 1.66 2.28
C ARG A 29 18.32 3.12 1.84
N VAL A 30 17.16 3.65 1.52
CA VAL A 30 17.00 5.07 1.20
C VAL A 30 16.75 5.83 2.50
N THR A 31 17.58 6.82 2.77
CA THR A 31 17.46 7.68 3.95
C THR A 31 17.24 9.14 3.57
N ASP A 32 16.32 9.81 4.26
CA ASP A 32 16.10 11.25 4.18
C ASP A 32 16.32 11.88 5.56
N ALA A 33 17.19 12.89 5.63
CA ALA A 33 17.62 13.53 6.88
C ALA A 33 17.99 12.54 8.01
N GLY A 34 18.65 11.43 7.66
CA GLY A 34 19.05 10.37 8.60
C GLY A 34 17.94 9.37 9.00
N ARG A 35 16.71 9.56 8.51
CA ARG A 35 15.58 8.64 8.72
C ARG A 35 15.45 7.69 7.55
N VAL A 36 15.07 6.44 7.82
CA VAL A 36 14.82 5.49 6.73
C VAL A 36 13.47 5.75 6.11
N VAL A 37 13.47 5.94 4.80
CA VAL A 37 12.24 6.14 4.02
C VAL A 37 11.90 4.87 3.26
N GLU A 38 12.90 4.15 2.73
CA GLU A 38 12.66 2.89 2.01
C GLU A 38 13.73 1.83 2.31
N HIS A 39 13.30 0.59 2.52
CA HIS A 39 14.11 -0.63 2.53
C HIS A 39 13.75 -1.45 1.31
N VAL A 40 14.65 -1.58 0.33
CA VAL A 40 14.45 -2.48 -0.81
C VAL A 40 15.18 -3.78 -0.51
N LEU A 41 14.49 -4.92 -0.63
CA LEU A 41 14.97 -6.24 -0.26
C LEU A 41 14.67 -7.25 -1.37
N THR A 42 15.56 -8.22 -1.56
CA THR A 42 15.45 -9.23 -2.63
C THR A 42 15.22 -10.63 -2.10
N ARG A 43 15.16 -10.81 -0.77
CA ARG A 43 14.81 -12.07 -0.14
C ARG A 43 13.56 -11.88 0.71
N HIS A 44 12.59 -12.77 0.54
CA HIS A 44 11.32 -12.69 1.25
C HIS A 44 11.49 -12.77 2.77
N ALA A 45 12.40 -13.62 3.27
CA ALA A 45 12.67 -13.74 4.70
C ALA A 45 13.26 -12.45 5.30
N GLU A 46 14.15 -11.78 4.58
CA GLU A 46 14.72 -10.49 5.00
C GLU A 46 13.66 -9.39 4.98
N PHE A 47 12.75 -9.43 4.01
CA PHE A 47 11.59 -8.55 3.93
C PHE A 47 10.68 -8.68 5.15
N GLU A 48 10.26 -9.89 5.49
CA GLU A 48 9.41 -10.11 6.67
C GLU A 48 10.14 -9.73 7.97
N ALA A 49 11.44 -10.02 8.07
CA ALA A 49 12.25 -9.63 9.23
C ALA A 49 12.33 -8.10 9.39
N ALA A 50 12.56 -7.35 8.30
CA ALA A 50 12.61 -5.89 8.34
C ALA A 50 11.26 -5.25 8.70
N VAL A 51 10.15 -5.84 8.24
CA VAL A 51 8.81 -5.43 8.65
C VAL A 51 8.62 -5.67 10.15
N ALA A 52 8.96 -6.86 10.65
CA ALA A 52 8.84 -7.20 12.06
C ALA A 52 9.70 -6.30 12.97
N GLU A 53 10.93 -5.97 12.55
CA GLU A 53 11.81 -5.03 13.25
C GLU A 53 11.16 -3.65 13.40
N LYS A 54 10.62 -3.10 12.30
CA LYS A 54 9.93 -1.81 12.34
C LYS A 54 8.68 -1.82 13.22
N LEU A 55 7.91 -2.90 13.19
CA LEU A 55 6.76 -3.07 14.09
C LEU A 55 7.22 -3.10 15.56
N ALA A 56 8.34 -3.76 15.88
CA ALA A 56 8.92 -3.77 17.22
C ALA A 56 9.46 -2.39 17.66
N GLU A 57 9.90 -1.56 16.72
CA GLU A 57 10.26 -0.15 16.96
C GLU A 57 9.05 0.77 17.22
N GLY A 58 7.83 0.24 17.17
CA GLY A 58 6.60 0.99 17.41
C GLY A 58 5.98 1.61 16.16
N PHE A 59 6.41 1.21 14.95
CA PHE A 59 5.68 1.53 13.73
C PHE A 59 4.39 0.71 13.63
N ALA A 60 3.39 1.26 12.95
CA ALA A 60 2.18 0.56 12.56
C ALA A 60 2.04 0.50 11.04
N GLU A 61 1.54 -0.61 10.51
CA GLU A 61 1.14 -0.69 9.10
C GLU A 61 -0.05 0.25 8.85
N THR A 62 0.01 0.96 7.73
CA THR A 62 -1.10 1.81 7.28
C THR A 62 -2.26 0.99 6.75
N ASP A 63 -3.48 1.54 6.77
CA ASP A 63 -4.65 0.99 6.07
C ASP A 63 -4.33 0.63 4.62
N ARG A 64 -3.54 1.48 3.95
CA ARG A 64 -3.07 1.24 2.59
C ARG A 64 -2.23 -0.02 2.49
N SER A 65 -1.26 -0.22 3.39
CA SER A 65 -0.42 -1.43 3.43
C SER A 65 -1.23 -2.70 3.70
N LEU A 66 -2.16 -2.63 4.65
CA LEU A 66 -2.97 -3.78 5.10
C LEU A 66 -4.00 -4.24 4.07
N THR A 67 -4.40 -3.33 3.16
CA THR A 67 -5.41 -3.58 2.13
C THR A 67 -4.82 -3.60 0.72
N ARG A 68 -3.51 -3.45 0.58
CA ARG A 68 -2.85 -3.46 -0.73
C ARG A 68 -2.86 -4.86 -1.33
N ARG A 69 -3.45 -4.99 -2.52
CA ARG A 69 -3.41 -6.20 -3.35
C ARG A 69 -2.81 -5.88 -4.71
N VAL A 70 -2.08 -6.85 -5.25
CA VAL A 70 -1.37 -6.73 -6.52
C VAL A 70 -1.82 -7.85 -7.43
N PHE A 71 -2.24 -7.49 -8.62
CA PHE A 71 -2.79 -8.39 -9.61
C PHE A 71 -1.98 -8.29 -10.89
N VAL A 72 -1.78 -9.41 -11.57
CA VAL A 72 -1.06 -9.49 -12.85
C VAL A 72 -1.81 -10.33 -13.87
N ALA A 73 -1.81 -9.88 -15.13
CA ALA A 73 -2.32 -10.61 -16.30
C ALA A 73 -1.65 -10.06 -17.56
N ASP A 74 -1.29 -10.92 -18.51
CA ASP A 74 -0.82 -10.53 -19.85
C ASP A 74 0.27 -9.44 -19.87
N GLY A 75 1.25 -9.53 -18.95
CA GLY A 75 2.32 -8.54 -18.83
C GLY A 75 1.87 -7.17 -18.30
N MET A 76 0.67 -7.07 -17.75
CA MET A 76 0.11 -5.92 -17.07
C MET A 76 0.01 -6.18 -15.57
N PHE A 77 0.12 -5.10 -14.79
CA PHE A 77 -0.18 -5.12 -13.37
C PHE A 77 -1.35 -4.21 -13.06
N TRP A 78 -2.05 -4.53 -11.99
CA TRP A 78 -3.05 -3.70 -11.36
C TRP A 78 -2.87 -3.78 -9.83
N VAL A 79 -2.80 -2.65 -9.16
CA VAL A 79 -2.68 -2.52 -7.71
C VAL A 79 -3.92 -1.82 -7.20
N VAL A 80 -4.45 -2.28 -6.07
CA VAL A 80 -5.56 -1.65 -5.39
C VAL A 80 -5.31 -1.62 -3.89
N ALA A 81 -5.70 -0.53 -3.23
CA ALA A 81 -5.66 -0.39 -1.78
C ALA A 81 -6.74 0.58 -1.30
N LEU A 82 -7.12 0.48 -0.03
CA LEU A 82 -7.93 1.47 0.67
C LEU A 82 -7.05 2.52 1.33
N ASP A 83 -7.53 3.76 1.35
CA ASP A 83 -6.92 4.86 2.07
C ASP A 83 -8.03 5.70 2.72
N GLY A 84 -8.41 5.32 3.95
CA GLY A 84 -9.58 5.88 4.61
C GLY A 84 -10.87 5.62 3.81
N ALA A 85 -11.48 6.70 3.31
CA ALA A 85 -12.70 6.65 2.48
C ALA A 85 -12.40 6.70 0.97
N ALA A 86 -11.15 6.48 0.57
CA ALA A 86 -10.74 6.44 -0.83
C ALA A 86 -10.30 5.03 -1.26
N VAL A 87 -10.54 4.71 -2.52
CA VAL A 87 -9.94 3.55 -3.19
C VAL A 87 -8.86 4.07 -4.13
N ARG A 88 -7.63 3.61 -3.92
CA ARG A 88 -6.49 3.92 -4.77
C ARG A 88 -6.26 2.77 -5.73
N THR A 89 -6.08 3.09 -7.00
CA THR A 89 -5.73 2.11 -8.02
C THR A 89 -4.49 2.55 -8.78
N ARG A 90 -3.72 1.56 -9.24
CA ARG A 90 -2.60 1.78 -10.13
C ARG A 90 -2.50 0.67 -11.14
N PHE A 91 -2.10 0.97 -12.36
CA PHE A 91 -1.95 -0.03 -13.41
C PHE A 91 -0.84 0.35 -14.38
N GLY A 92 -0.34 -0.64 -15.09
CA GLY A 92 0.68 -0.42 -16.09
C GLY A 92 1.27 -1.73 -16.60
N LYS A 93 2.32 -1.61 -17.41
CA LYS A 93 3.06 -2.77 -17.91
C LYS A 93 4.03 -3.28 -16.85
N VAL A 94 4.10 -4.59 -16.69
CA VAL A 94 5.16 -5.28 -15.95
C VAL A 94 6.44 -5.18 -16.78
N ARG A 95 7.50 -4.64 -16.17
CA ARG A 95 8.85 -4.56 -16.74
C ARG A 95 9.81 -5.36 -15.86
N ALA A 96 10.99 -5.69 -16.38
CA ALA A 96 12.01 -6.41 -15.62
C ALA A 96 12.48 -5.64 -14.35
N ASP A 97 12.48 -4.32 -14.41
CA ASP A 97 12.84 -3.39 -13.34
C ASP A 97 11.61 -2.80 -12.62
N TRP A 98 10.45 -3.47 -12.73
CA TRP A 98 9.16 -2.90 -12.39
C TRP A 98 9.11 -2.24 -11.02
N ARG A 99 8.75 -0.95 -11.03
CA ARG A 99 8.38 -0.15 -9.86
C ARG A 99 6.92 0.24 -9.99
N GLU A 100 6.16 0.17 -8.90
CA GLU A 100 4.76 0.64 -8.90
C GLU A 100 4.64 2.09 -9.38
N ALA A 101 5.62 2.94 -9.04
CA ALA A 101 5.65 4.35 -9.45
C ALA A 101 5.64 4.57 -10.98
N SER A 102 6.02 3.58 -11.79
CA SER A 102 6.05 3.71 -13.26
C SER A 102 4.67 3.50 -13.92
N GLY A 103 3.64 3.16 -13.16
CA GLY A 103 2.27 3.00 -13.64
C GLY A 103 1.41 4.25 -13.45
N GLU A 104 0.36 4.32 -14.26
CA GLU A 104 -0.71 5.31 -14.12
C GLU A 104 -1.63 4.91 -12.97
N GLY A 105 -2.18 5.89 -12.27
CA GLY A 105 -3.03 5.60 -11.11
C GLY A 105 -4.01 6.71 -10.84
N GLY A 106 -5.04 6.34 -10.11
CA GLY A 106 -6.10 7.24 -9.68
C GLY A 106 -6.49 6.97 -8.25
N GLU A 107 -7.15 7.95 -7.67
CA GLU A 107 -7.79 7.83 -6.37
C GLU A 107 -9.23 8.25 -6.53
N ARG A 108 -10.12 7.42 -5.99
CA ARG A 108 -11.55 7.72 -5.95
C ARG A 108 -11.99 7.83 -4.51
N GLU A 109 -12.30 9.05 -4.09
CA GLU A 109 -12.93 9.32 -2.81
C GLU A 109 -14.41 8.93 -2.84
N TYR A 110 -14.87 8.32 -1.74
CA TYR A 110 -16.26 7.98 -1.49
C TYR A 110 -16.79 8.80 -0.32
N ARG A 111 -18.11 8.87 -0.23
CA ARG A 111 -18.81 9.60 0.85
C ARG A 111 -18.43 9.11 2.25
N ASP A 112 -18.21 7.81 2.38
CA ASP A 112 -17.95 7.13 3.64
C ASP A 112 -17.09 5.88 3.40
N ARG A 113 -16.49 5.37 4.49
CA ARG A 113 -15.58 4.22 4.47
C ARG A 113 -16.29 2.95 3.99
N ASP A 114 -17.51 2.69 4.42
CA ASP A 114 -18.25 1.47 4.07
C ASP A 114 -18.46 1.38 2.55
N ARG A 115 -18.77 2.52 1.91
CA ARG A 115 -18.85 2.58 0.44
C ARG A 115 -17.50 2.37 -0.24
N ALA A 116 -16.42 2.88 0.34
CA ALA A 116 -15.07 2.65 -0.18
C ALA A 116 -14.70 1.17 -0.09
N VAL A 117 -14.96 0.52 1.06
CA VAL A 117 -14.76 -0.92 1.29
C VAL A 117 -15.58 -1.75 0.31
N ALA A 118 -16.86 -1.44 0.14
CA ALA A 118 -17.71 -2.13 -0.82
C ALA A 118 -17.22 -1.95 -2.27
N ALA A 119 -16.73 -0.76 -2.63
CA ALA A 119 -16.16 -0.50 -3.95
C ALA A 119 -14.83 -1.23 -4.16
N TYR A 120 -13.98 -1.28 -3.14
CA TYR A 120 -12.73 -2.04 -3.12
C TYR A 120 -12.99 -3.53 -3.39
N HIS A 121 -13.91 -4.15 -2.64
CA HIS A 121 -14.26 -5.56 -2.85
C HIS A 121 -14.84 -5.83 -4.25
N ARG A 122 -15.69 -4.92 -4.76
CA ARG A 122 -16.20 -5.03 -6.14
C ARG A 122 -15.08 -4.94 -7.18
N ALA A 123 -14.13 -4.01 -7.01
CA ALA A 123 -13.01 -3.84 -7.96
C ALA A 123 -12.10 -5.07 -7.99
N VAL A 124 -11.80 -5.62 -6.81
CA VAL A 124 -11.09 -6.88 -6.65
C VAL A 124 -11.79 -8.02 -7.38
N ALA A 125 -13.08 -8.25 -7.08
CA ALA A 125 -13.82 -9.38 -7.65
C ALA A 125 -13.96 -9.25 -9.17
N ALA A 126 -14.13 -8.03 -9.68
CA ALA A 126 -14.14 -7.76 -11.11
C ALA A 126 -12.78 -8.12 -11.75
N LYS A 127 -11.66 -7.75 -11.13
CA LYS A 127 -10.33 -8.05 -11.65
C LYS A 127 -9.99 -9.54 -11.61
N GLU A 128 -10.39 -10.25 -10.56
CA GLU A 128 -10.28 -11.71 -10.50
C GLU A 128 -11.11 -12.38 -11.60
N ALA A 129 -12.33 -11.89 -11.87
CA ALA A 129 -13.19 -12.40 -12.94
C ALA A 129 -12.63 -12.10 -14.35
N GLU A 130 -11.86 -11.02 -14.52
CA GLU A 130 -11.11 -10.72 -15.76
C GLU A 130 -9.90 -11.66 -15.98
N GLY A 131 -9.60 -12.55 -15.03
CA GLY A 131 -8.50 -13.51 -15.13
C GLY A 131 -7.18 -13.01 -14.52
N TYR A 132 -7.16 -11.84 -13.88
CA TYR A 132 -5.97 -11.39 -13.16
C TYR A 132 -5.67 -12.30 -11.98
N GLN A 133 -4.40 -12.68 -11.86
CA GLN A 133 -3.89 -13.48 -10.76
C GLN A 133 -3.29 -12.58 -9.69
N GLU A 134 -3.61 -12.82 -8.43
CA GLU A 134 -3.00 -12.09 -7.33
C GLU A 134 -1.54 -12.54 -7.12
N LEU A 135 -0.64 -11.55 -7.08
CA LEU A 135 0.77 -11.74 -6.81
C LEU A 135 1.05 -11.54 -5.31
N HIS A 136 1.55 -12.58 -4.66
CA HIS A 136 1.82 -12.63 -3.21
C HIS A 136 0.57 -12.36 -2.33
N PRO A 137 -0.46 -13.23 -2.40
CA PRO A 137 -1.68 -13.06 -1.63
C PRO A 137 -1.41 -13.04 -0.12
N ARG A 138 -2.05 -12.08 0.58
CA ARG A 138 -2.06 -11.97 2.05
C ARG A 138 -3.50 -11.82 2.52
N PRO A 139 -3.85 -12.32 3.73
CA PRO A 139 -5.09 -11.93 4.40
C PRO A 139 -5.22 -10.40 4.52
N VAL A 140 -6.25 -9.86 3.87
CA VAL A 140 -6.57 -8.43 3.95
C VAL A 140 -7.14 -8.14 5.34
N VAL A 141 -6.55 -7.16 6.02
CA VAL A 141 -7.08 -6.63 7.27
C VAL A 141 -7.63 -5.24 6.98
N ILE A 142 -8.96 -5.09 7.04
CA ILE A 142 -9.61 -3.79 6.99
C ILE A 142 -9.87 -3.40 8.44
N PRO A 143 -9.03 -2.58 9.07
CA PRO A 143 -9.28 -2.17 10.44
C PRO A 143 -10.60 -1.39 10.50
N ASP A 144 -11.39 -1.65 11.53
CA ASP A 144 -12.51 -0.79 11.88
C ASP A 144 -11.95 0.60 12.15
N SER A 145 -12.48 1.64 11.50
CA SER A 145 -11.96 2.99 11.71
C SER A 145 -12.08 3.38 13.18
N PRO A 146 -11.00 3.81 13.85
CA PRO A 146 -11.17 4.80 14.90
C PRO A 146 -11.73 6.05 14.21
N MET A 147 -12.91 6.50 14.63
CA MET A 147 -13.50 7.75 14.12
C MET A 147 -12.43 8.84 14.14
N PRO A 148 -12.10 9.49 13.00
CA PRO A 148 -11.32 10.70 13.06
C PRO A 148 -12.12 11.73 13.89
N PRO A 149 -11.47 12.52 14.76
CA PRO A 149 -12.16 13.61 15.45
C PRO A 149 -12.79 14.50 14.39
N LYS A 150 -14.12 14.64 14.44
CA LYS A 150 -14.89 15.53 13.56
C LYS A 150 -14.16 16.87 13.49
N ARG A 151 -13.59 17.20 12.33
CA ARG A 151 -13.20 18.58 12.05
C ARG A 151 -14.46 19.41 12.19
N SER A 152 -14.56 20.20 13.26
CA SER A 152 -15.64 21.15 13.47
C SER A 152 -15.60 22.14 12.31
N GLY A 153 -16.51 21.96 11.36
CA GLY A 153 -16.68 22.85 10.23
C GLY A 153 -16.93 24.26 10.73
N LYS A 154 -16.01 25.15 10.38
CA LYS A 154 -16.04 26.59 10.65
C LYS A 154 -17.38 27.17 10.17
N ARG A 155 -18.19 27.63 11.13
CA ARG A 155 -19.48 28.29 10.93
C ARG A 155 -19.25 29.53 10.05
N LYS A 156 -19.76 29.53 8.81
CA LYS A 156 -19.82 30.75 7.99
C LYS A 156 -20.91 31.64 8.57
N SER A 157 -20.51 32.77 9.14
CA SER A 157 -21.40 33.90 9.40
C SER A 157 -21.78 34.52 8.05
N ARG A 158 -23.08 34.66 7.79
CA ARG A 158 -23.61 35.66 6.88
C ARG A 158 -24.90 36.20 7.47
#